data_AF-A0A7C7RKM6-F1
#
_entry.id   AF-A0A7C7RKM6-F1
#
_cell.length_a   1.000
_cell.length_b   1.000
_cell.length_c   1.000
_cell.angle_alpha   90.00
_cell.angle_beta   90.00
_cell.angle_gamma   90.00
#
_symmetry.space_group_name_H-M   'P 1'
#
loop_
_entity.id
_entity.type
_entity.pdbx_description
1 polymer ?
#
loop_
_entity_poly.entity_id
_entity_poly.type
_entity_poly.pdbx_seq_one_letter_code
_entity_poly.pdbx_strand_id
1 'polypeptide(L)'
;MIEDIKKKLRRWEASRNFEESDRVPVLISVGAPFFCQIFGYTLKDFYRNLDLNLRIQVEGSKWAYSNLGDDRIEYKKDVTQVTPNIGAIGEGIVWNCEIRLPTDDNPWLSPWIVPKFTTPEEIEKI
;
A
#
# COMPACT_ATOMS: atom_id res chain seq x y z
N MET A 1 3.69 1.44 -25.63
CA MET A 1 4.22 1.01 -24.32
C MET A 1 5.60 1.63 -24.02
N ILE A 2 6.63 1.44 -24.85
CA ILE A 2 7.96 2.08 -24.65
C ILE A 2 7.89 3.62 -24.77
N GLU A 3 7.11 4.12 -25.71
CA GLU A 3 6.97 5.56 -25.97
C GLU A 3 6.20 6.31 -24.86
N ASP A 4 5.35 5.60 -24.13
CA ASP A 4 4.63 6.14 -22.97
C ASP A 4 5.56 6.29 -21.75
N ILE A 5 6.44 5.31 -21.52
CA ILE A 5 7.43 5.34 -20.42
C ILE A 5 8.41 6.50 -20.60
N LYS A 6 8.93 6.72 -21.82
CA LYS A 6 9.85 7.84 -22.09
C LYS A 6 9.20 9.20 -21.83
N LYS A 7 7.92 9.37 -22.18
CA LYS A 7 7.17 10.61 -21.89
C LYS A 7 6.99 10.80 -20.39
N LYS A 8 6.60 9.75 -19.66
CA LYS A 8 6.48 9.78 -18.20
C LYS A 8 7.79 10.13 -17.51
N LEU A 9 8.90 9.53 -17.95
CA LEU A 9 10.25 9.84 -17.45
C LEU A 9 10.59 11.32 -17.64
N ARG A 10 10.37 11.87 -18.85
CA ARG A 10 10.61 13.30 -19.11
C ARG A 10 9.77 14.21 -18.23
N ARG A 11 8.50 13.87 -17.96
CA ARG A 11 7.66 14.65 -17.02
C ARG A 11 8.23 14.64 -15.62
N TRP A 12 8.66 13.48 -15.14
CA TRP A 12 9.29 13.37 -13.82
C TRP A 12 10.61 14.13 -13.73
N GLU A 13 11.46 14.05 -14.76
CA GLU A 13 12.72 14.80 -14.85
C GLU A 13 12.47 16.31 -14.85
N ALA A 14 11.60 16.80 -15.74
CA ALA A 14 11.23 18.21 -15.80
C ALA A 14 10.65 18.70 -14.46
N SER A 15 9.74 17.94 -13.85
CA SER A 15 9.17 18.29 -12.54
C SER A 15 10.20 18.32 -11.42
N ARG A 16 11.22 17.45 -11.43
CA ARG A 16 12.32 17.45 -10.44
C ARG A 16 13.28 18.61 -10.63
N ASN A 17 13.42 19.09 -11.88
CA ASN A 17 14.28 20.22 -12.24
C ASN A 17 13.55 21.56 -12.25
N PHE A 18 12.25 21.60 -11.92
CA PHE A 18 11.39 22.79 -11.99
C PHE A 18 11.28 23.37 -13.42
N GLU A 19 11.29 22.51 -14.42
CA GLU A 19 11.15 22.85 -15.84
C GLU A 19 9.69 22.66 -16.32
N GLU A 20 9.33 23.34 -17.41
CA GLU A 20 8.02 23.18 -18.03
C GLU A 20 7.89 21.81 -18.72
N SER A 21 6.71 21.19 -18.61
CA SER A 21 6.39 19.91 -19.23
C SER A 21 5.01 19.97 -19.87
N ASP A 22 4.65 18.95 -20.66
CA ASP A 22 3.34 18.89 -21.31
C ASP A 22 2.17 18.82 -20.30
N ARG A 23 2.44 18.30 -19.10
CA ARG A 23 1.60 18.44 -17.89
C ARG A 23 2.36 18.04 -16.62
N VAL A 24 1.77 18.32 -15.45
CA VAL A 24 2.28 17.85 -14.15
C VAL A 24 2.20 16.32 -14.07
N PRO A 25 3.26 15.60 -13.64
CA PRO A 25 3.19 14.17 -13.41
C PRO A 25 2.33 13.86 -12.16
N VAL A 26 1.51 12.81 -12.24
CA VAL A 26 0.64 12.37 -11.15
C VAL A 26 1.05 10.97 -10.69
N LEU A 27 1.25 10.80 -9.39
CA LEU A 27 1.48 9.49 -8.77
C LEU A 27 0.30 9.15 -7.85
N ILE A 28 -0.38 8.03 -8.13
CA ILE A 28 -1.45 7.55 -7.24
C ILE A 28 -0.82 6.79 -6.08
N SER A 29 -0.94 7.38 -4.88
CA SER A 29 -0.45 6.80 -3.62
C SER A 29 -1.64 6.51 -2.70
N VAL A 30 -2.25 5.34 -2.88
CA VAL A 30 -3.35 4.84 -2.04
C VAL A 30 -2.96 3.48 -1.46
N GLY A 31 -3.46 3.18 -0.26
CA GLY A 31 -3.20 1.90 0.40
C GLY A 31 -3.97 0.75 -0.23
N ALA A 32 -3.48 -0.48 -0.05
CA ALA A 32 -4.16 -1.70 -0.47
C ALA A 32 -5.63 -1.84 0.01
N PRO A 33 -6.03 -1.32 1.19
CA PRO A 33 -7.44 -1.27 1.60
C PRO A 33 -8.39 -0.62 0.58
N PHE A 34 -7.94 0.43 -0.14
CA PHE A 34 -8.73 1.05 -1.19
C PHE A 34 -9.01 0.07 -2.34
N PHE A 35 -7.98 -0.65 -2.78
CA PHE A 35 -8.13 -1.64 -3.85
C PHE A 35 -8.97 -2.85 -3.41
N CYS A 36 -8.98 -3.20 -2.12
CA CYS A 36 -9.90 -4.22 -1.60
C CYS A 36 -11.35 -3.84 -1.88
N GLN A 37 -11.74 -2.58 -1.61
CA GLN A 37 -13.08 -2.09 -1.91
C GLN A 37 -13.42 -2.14 -3.41
N ILE A 38 -12.48 -1.70 -4.27
CA ILE A 38 -12.67 -1.76 -5.73
C ILE A 38 -12.88 -3.19 -6.23
N PHE A 39 -12.19 -4.16 -5.62
CA PHE A 39 -12.24 -5.57 -6.04
C PHE A 39 -13.23 -6.43 -5.26
N GLY A 40 -14.02 -5.85 -4.36
CA GLY A 40 -15.07 -6.55 -3.61
C GLY A 40 -14.57 -7.43 -2.46
N TYR A 41 -13.39 -7.15 -1.91
CA TYR A 41 -12.83 -7.84 -0.75
C TYR A 41 -12.92 -7.00 0.53
N THR A 42 -13.12 -7.66 1.66
CA THR A 42 -13.11 -7.02 2.98
C THR A 42 -11.69 -6.89 3.52
N LEU A 43 -11.50 -6.12 4.60
CA LEU A 43 -10.21 -6.05 5.29
C LEU A 43 -9.89 -7.38 5.98
N LYS A 44 -10.90 -8.13 6.45
CA LYS A 44 -10.73 -9.49 6.96
C LYS A 44 -10.07 -10.38 5.89
N ASP A 45 -10.61 -10.39 4.68
CA ASP A 45 -10.06 -11.19 3.59
C ASP A 45 -8.60 -10.82 3.33
N PHE A 46 -8.33 -9.51 3.24
CA PHE A 46 -7.01 -8.98 2.94
C PHE A 46 -5.94 -9.25 4.01
N TYR A 47 -6.26 -9.06 5.29
CA TYR A 47 -5.29 -9.22 6.37
C TYR A 47 -5.15 -10.65 6.89
N ARG A 48 -6.09 -11.55 6.56
CA ARG A 48 -6.05 -12.96 6.99
C ARG A 48 -5.70 -13.95 5.88
N ASN A 49 -5.54 -13.49 4.64
CA ASN A 49 -5.10 -14.32 3.52
C ASN A 49 -3.89 -13.67 2.83
N LEU A 50 -2.71 -14.30 2.99
CA LEU A 50 -1.46 -13.79 2.44
C LEU A 50 -1.45 -13.74 0.90
N ASP A 51 -1.96 -14.78 0.24
CA ASP A 51 -1.99 -14.82 -1.23
C ASP A 51 -2.87 -13.70 -1.80
N LEU A 52 -4.03 -13.47 -1.17
CA LEU A 52 -4.89 -12.35 -1.53
C LEU A 52 -4.20 -11.01 -1.24
N ASN A 53 -3.54 -10.87 -0.10
CA ASN A 53 -2.81 -9.65 0.27
C ASN A 53 -1.79 -9.24 -0.81
N LEU A 54 -0.96 -10.19 -1.25
CA LEU A 54 0.03 -9.95 -2.30
C LEU A 54 -0.64 -9.67 -3.65
N ARG A 55 -1.68 -10.42 -4.00
CA ARG A 55 -2.41 -10.25 -5.26
C ARG A 55 -3.06 -8.87 -5.38
N ILE A 56 -3.71 -8.38 -4.33
CA ILE A 56 -4.38 -7.07 -4.33
C ILE A 56 -3.40 -5.93 -4.62
N GLN A 57 -2.15 -6.03 -4.14
CA GLN A 57 -1.13 -5.01 -4.41
C GLN A 57 -0.72 -4.96 -5.89
N VAL A 58 -0.59 -6.12 -6.52
CA VAL A 58 -0.27 -6.24 -7.95
C VAL A 58 -1.44 -5.73 -8.80
N GLU A 59 -2.65 -6.24 -8.55
CA GLU A 59 -3.83 -5.88 -9.33
C GLU A 59 -4.25 -4.42 -9.12
N GLY A 60 -4.13 -3.91 -7.90
CA GLY A 60 -4.37 -2.49 -7.59
C GLY A 60 -3.41 -1.57 -8.35
N SER A 61 -2.12 -1.94 -8.41
CA SER A 61 -1.13 -1.20 -9.18
C SER A 61 -1.44 -1.18 -10.68
N LYS A 62 -1.92 -2.29 -11.25
CA LYS A 62 -2.33 -2.38 -12.67
C LYS A 62 -3.58 -1.54 -12.94
N TRP A 63 -4.54 -1.60 -12.02
CA TRP A 63 -5.79 -0.86 -12.12
C TRP A 63 -5.54 0.66 -12.06
N ALA A 64 -4.73 1.15 -11.12
CA ALA A 64 -4.39 2.56 -11.01
C ALA A 64 -3.71 3.08 -12.28
N TYR A 65 -2.76 2.30 -12.83
CA TYR A 65 -2.09 2.61 -14.08
C TYR A 65 -3.07 2.74 -15.26
N SER A 66 -4.07 1.85 -15.32
CA SER A 66 -4.99 1.78 -16.47
C SER A 66 -6.15 2.78 -16.39
N ASN A 67 -6.53 3.23 -15.19
CA ASN A 67 -7.77 3.98 -14.98
C ASN A 67 -7.56 5.43 -14.51
N LEU A 68 -6.44 5.75 -13.86
CA LEU A 68 -6.24 7.04 -13.20
C LEU A 68 -5.19 7.93 -13.86
N GLY A 69 -4.60 7.50 -14.98
CA GLY A 69 -3.54 8.25 -15.66
C GLY A 69 -2.25 8.36 -14.85
N ASP A 70 -1.96 7.37 -13.99
CA ASP A 70 -0.75 7.30 -13.15
C ASP A 70 0.53 7.35 -14.02
N ASP A 71 1.41 8.30 -13.72
CA ASP A 71 2.70 8.51 -14.37
C ASP A 71 3.83 7.67 -13.77
N ARG A 72 3.56 6.68 -12.91
CA ARG A 72 4.59 5.74 -12.47
C ARG A 72 5.30 5.14 -13.67
N ILE A 73 6.63 5.13 -13.59
CA ILE A 73 7.51 4.65 -14.67
C ILE A 73 7.34 3.14 -14.85
N GLU A 74 7.07 2.42 -13.76
CA GLU A 74 6.79 0.99 -13.74
C GLU A 74 5.69 0.67 -12.72
N TYR A 75 4.96 -0.42 -12.97
CA TYR A 75 3.97 -0.96 -12.05
C TYR A 75 4.35 -2.39 -11.66
N LYS A 76 3.77 -2.90 -10.57
CA LYS A 76 4.04 -4.25 -10.06
C LYS A 76 3.47 -5.30 -11.02
N LYS A 77 4.32 -6.17 -11.56
CA LYS A 77 3.95 -7.17 -12.58
C LYS A 77 3.42 -8.46 -11.96
N ASP A 78 4.05 -8.90 -10.88
CA ASP A 78 3.75 -10.15 -10.20
C ASP A 78 4.05 -10.09 -8.70
N VAL A 79 3.64 -11.14 -7.98
CA VAL A 79 3.70 -11.19 -6.52
C VAL A 79 5.12 -11.23 -5.94
N THR A 80 6.14 -11.56 -6.74
CA THR A 80 7.55 -11.55 -6.29
C THR A 80 8.10 -10.13 -6.12
N GLN A 81 7.41 -9.13 -6.66
CA GLN A 81 7.79 -7.72 -6.60
C GLN A 81 7.13 -6.94 -5.46
N VAL A 82 6.37 -7.63 -4.60
CA VAL A 82 5.65 -7.06 -3.46
C VAL A 82 5.96 -7.85 -2.20
N THR A 83 5.85 -7.19 -1.06
CA THR A 83 5.96 -7.80 0.26
C THR A 83 4.58 -7.78 0.94
N PRO A 84 4.35 -8.61 1.97
CA PRO A 84 3.11 -8.57 2.71
C PRO A 84 2.83 -7.16 3.21
N ASN A 85 1.67 -6.61 2.86
CA ASN A 85 1.24 -5.32 3.36
C ASN A 85 0.61 -5.53 4.73
N ILE A 86 1.36 -5.14 5.76
CA ILE A 86 0.99 -5.26 7.16
C ILE A 86 0.33 -3.98 7.69
N GLY A 87 0.14 -2.93 6.89
CA GLY A 87 -0.49 -1.68 7.33
C GLY A 87 0.14 -1.09 8.60
N ALA A 88 -0.70 -0.58 9.50
CA ALA A 88 -0.30 0.13 10.72
C ALA A 88 0.04 -0.79 11.92
N ILE A 89 0.22 -2.09 11.71
CA ILE A 89 0.56 -3.04 12.80
C ILE A 89 2.03 -3.45 12.79
N GLY A 90 2.86 -2.90 11.90
CA GLY A 90 4.27 -3.28 11.76
C GLY A 90 5.07 -3.08 13.05
N GLU A 91 4.89 -1.93 13.69
CA GLU A 91 5.52 -1.63 14.98
C GLU A 91 5.04 -2.61 16.07
N GLY A 92 3.75 -2.95 16.08
CA GLY A 92 3.19 -3.89 17.05
C GLY A 92 3.84 -5.28 16.97
N ILE A 93 4.21 -5.72 15.77
CA ILE A 93 4.95 -6.98 15.56
C ILE A 93 6.36 -6.87 16.17
N VAL A 94 7.08 -5.78 15.90
CA VAL A 94 8.45 -5.57 16.41
C VAL A 94 8.49 -5.57 17.93
N TRP A 95 7.51 -4.92 18.57
CA TRP A 95 7.44 -4.77 20.03
C TRP A 95 6.70 -5.91 20.75
N ASN A 96 6.29 -6.96 20.01
CA ASN A 96 5.50 -8.08 20.53
C ASN A 96 4.26 -7.60 21.31
N CYS A 97 3.54 -6.63 20.73
CA CYS A 97 2.25 -6.17 21.19
C CYS A 97 1.14 -7.14 20.75
N GLU A 98 0.02 -7.13 21.47
CA GLU A 98 -1.19 -7.79 20.97
C GLU A 98 -1.70 -7.05 19.72
N ILE A 99 -2.07 -7.80 18.69
CA ILE A 99 -2.58 -7.27 17.43
C ILE A 99 -4.01 -7.74 17.24
N ARG A 100 -4.93 -6.80 17.04
CA ARG A 100 -6.32 -7.08 16.73
C ARG A 100 -6.53 -6.97 15.23
N LEU A 101 -6.85 -8.12 14.61
CA LEU A 101 -7.17 -8.22 13.19
C LEU A 101 -8.69 -8.21 12.97
N PRO A 102 -9.17 -7.76 11.80
CA PRO A 102 -10.59 -7.82 11.45
C PRO A 102 -11.16 -9.23 11.58
N THR A 103 -12.45 -9.34 11.93
CA THR A 103 -13.17 -10.59 12.19
C THR A 103 -14.43 -10.68 11.33
N ASP A 104 -15.16 -11.81 11.41
CA ASP A 104 -16.47 -11.93 10.75
C ASP A 104 -17.50 -10.92 11.26
N ASP A 105 -17.46 -10.60 12.55
CA ASP A 105 -18.37 -9.61 13.14
C ASP A 105 -18.04 -8.18 12.67
N ASN A 106 -16.77 -7.92 12.35
CA ASN A 106 -16.26 -6.60 11.98
C ASN A 106 -15.27 -6.70 10.80
N PRO A 107 -15.72 -7.08 9.60
CA PRO A 107 -14.82 -7.45 8.51
C PRO A 107 -14.15 -6.25 7.83
N TRP A 108 -14.68 -5.05 8.08
CA TRP A 108 -14.15 -3.78 7.57
C TRP A 108 -13.34 -2.99 8.59
N LEU A 109 -13.20 -3.52 9.81
CA LEU A 109 -12.45 -2.83 10.86
C LEU A 109 -10.95 -2.95 10.58
N SER A 110 -10.28 -1.81 10.39
CA SER A 110 -8.83 -1.77 10.22
C SER A 110 -8.13 -2.47 11.38
N PRO A 111 -7.02 -3.19 11.16
CA PRO A 111 -6.26 -3.79 12.24
C PRO A 111 -5.64 -2.72 13.14
N TRP A 112 -5.46 -3.03 14.42
CA TRP A 112 -4.84 -2.11 15.37
C TRP A 112 -3.94 -2.84 16.38
N ILE A 113 -3.00 -2.06 16.90
CA ILE A 113 -2.08 -2.47 17.96
C ILE A 113 -2.79 -2.24 19.30
N VAL A 114 -2.77 -3.23 20.18
CA VAL A 114 -3.13 -3.06 21.59
C VAL A 114 -1.82 -2.71 22.33
N PRO A 115 -1.70 -1.49 22.87
CA PRO A 115 -0.46 -1.06 23.51
C PRO A 115 -0.09 -1.95 24.70
N LYS A 116 1.17 -2.41 24.72
CA LYS A 116 1.72 -3.22 25.82
C LYS A 116 2.40 -2.35 26.89
N PHE A 117 3.12 -1.32 26.47
CA PHE A 117 3.83 -0.42 27.37
C PHE A 117 2.91 0.74 27.74
N THR A 118 2.62 0.85 29.02
CA THR A 118 1.72 1.85 29.59
C THR A 118 2.46 2.85 30.46
N THR A 119 3.72 2.57 30.82
CA THR A 119 4.59 3.51 31.52
C THR A 119 5.96 3.67 30.86
N PRO A 120 6.65 4.80 31.05
CA PRO A 120 8.02 5.01 30.54
C PRO A 120 9.03 3.97 31.04
N GLU A 121 8.91 3.54 32.30
CA GLU A 121 9.83 2.58 32.92
C GLU A 121 9.76 1.19 32.27
N GLU A 122 8.65 0.84 31.63
CA GLU A 122 8.52 -0.40 30.86
C GLU A 122 9.27 -0.31 29.52
N ILE A 123 9.35 0.88 28.93
CA ILE A 123 10.09 1.16 27.70
C ILE A 123 11.59 1.17 27.98
N GLU A 124 12.03 1.73 29.11
CA GLU A 124 13.45 1.79 29.52
C GLU A 124 14.10 0.42 29.74
N LYS A 125 13.31 -0.65 29.85
CA LYS A 125 13.79 -2.03 30.07
C LYS A 125 14.09 -2.81 28.78
N ILE A 126 13.88 -2.18 27.62
CA ILE A 126 14.03 -2.80 26.29
C ILE A 126 15.39 -2.39 25.69
#